data_AF-A0A6G3ZDX9-F1
#
_entry.id   AF-A0A6G3ZDX9-F1
#
_cell.length_a   1.000
_cell.length_b   1.000
_cell.length_c   1.000
_cell.angle_alpha   90.00
_cell.angle_beta   90.00
_cell.angle_gamma   90.00
#
_symmetry.space_group_name_H-M   'P 1'
#
loop_
_entity.id
_entity.type
_entity.pdbx_description
1 polymer ?
#
loop_
_entity_poly.entity_id
_entity_poly.type
_entity_poly.pdbx_seq_one_letter_code
_entity_poly.pdbx_strand_id
1 'polypeptide(L)'
;MTVADRIEAYREYLEEWLHGLYHGMIEHPAFELIEKEAEDTEDTFMFACFADAFGIPSPVSYYTAELLPYLGEEFEQWERRMWDRESLIERKGQQYHF
;
A
#
# COMPACT_ATOMS: atom_id res chain seq x y z
N MET A 1 28.34 35.89 22.68
CA MET A 1 27.56 35.34 21.56
C MET A 1 27.18 36.49 20.66
N THR A 2 27.87 36.60 19.54
CA THR A 2 27.60 37.64 18.54
C THR A 2 26.31 37.30 17.78
N VAL A 3 25.74 38.29 17.09
CA VAL A 3 24.53 38.08 16.27
C VAL A 3 24.79 37.07 15.15
N ALA A 4 26.03 37.00 14.66
CA ALA A 4 26.46 36.03 13.65
C ALA A 4 26.37 34.57 14.18
N ASP A 5 26.91 34.30 15.37
CA ASP A 5 26.85 32.97 15.99
C ASP A 5 25.41 32.46 16.16
N ARG A 6 24.47 33.38 16.42
CA ARG A 6 23.05 33.06 16.60
C ARG A 6 22.34 32.77 15.28
N ILE A 7 22.74 33.44 14.19
CA ILE A 7 22.20 33.18 12.85
C ILE A 7 22.66 31.81 12.35
N GLU A 8 23.91 31.46 12.63
CA GLU A 8 24.49 30.17 12.23
C GLU A 8 23.81 28.99 12.94
N ALA A 9 23.64 29.09 14.26
CA ALA A 9 22.89 28.09 15.04
C ALA A 9 21.42 27.94 14.59
N TYR A 10 20.77 29.05 14.22
CA TYR A 10 19.39 29.00 13.69
C TYR A 10 19.31 28.32 12.33
N ARG A 11 20.32 28.52 11.47
CA ARG A 11 20.37 27.91 10.15
C ARG A 11 20.55 26.40 10.24
N GLU A 12 21.48 25.93 11.08
CA GLU A 12 21.70 24.49 11.29
C GLU A 12 20.43 23.81 11.81
N TYR A 13 19.74 24.42 12.79
CA TYR A 13 18.49 23.88 13.31
C TYR A 13 17.39 23.80 12.23
N LEU A 14 17.28 24.83 11.39
CA LEU A 14 16.32 24.85 10.27
C LEU A 14 16.63 23.78 9.22
N GLU A 15 17.90 23.56 8.92
CA GLU A 15 18.35 22.59 7.92
C GLU A 15 18.08 21.15 8.39
N GLU A 16 18.34 20.86 9.67
CA GLU A 16 18.00 19.57 10.29
C GLU A 16 16.48 19.33 10.32
N TRP A 17 15.70 20.35 10.68
CA TRP A 17 14.23 20.28 10.66
C TRP A 17 13.67 20.06 9.25
N LEU A 18 14.17 20.80 8.26
CA LEU A 18 13.74 20.67 6.87
C LEU A 18 14.09 19.29 6.31
N HIS A 19 15.25 18.75 6.65
CA HIS A 19 15.63 17.40 6.23
C HIS A 19 14.74 16.33 6.86
N GLY A 20 14.46 16.43 8.17
CA GLY A 20 13.54 15.52 8.86
C GLY A 20 12.12 15.61 8.32
N LEU A 21 11.63 16.82 8.04
CA LEU A 21 10.31 17.06 7.46
C LEU A 21 10.22 16.52 6.02
N TYR A 22 11.23 16.78 5.18
CA TYR A 22 11.29 16.28 3.81
C TYR A 22 11.25 14.76 3.78
N HIS A 23 12.09 14.10 4.58
CA HIS A 23 12.16 12.65 4.67
C HIS A 23 10.82 12.05 5.12
N GLY A 24 10.22 12.57 6.20
CA GLY A 24 8.95 12.07 6.72
C GLY A 24 7.75 12.32 5.79
N MET A 25 7.77 13.43 5.04
CA MET A 25 6.61 13.86 4.26
C MET A 25 6.64 13.40 2.80
N ILE A 26 7.79 12.97 2.28
CA ILE A 26 7.93 12.57 0.86
C ILE A 26 8.26 11.09 0.71
N GLU A 27 9.18 10.54 1.49
CA GLU A 27 9.56 9.14 1.32
C GLU A 27 8.46 8.20 1.78
N HIS A 28 7.96 8.40 3.00
CA HIS A 28 6.92 7.55 3.59
C HIS A 28 5.64 7.40 2.73
N PRO A 29 4.98 8.48 2.28
CA PRO A 29 3.76 8.34 1.48
C PRO A 29 4.03 7.76 0.09
N ALA A 30 5.22 7.97 -0.49
CA ALA A 30 5.56 7.38 -1.77
C ALA A 30 5.67 5.85 -1.70
N PHE A 31 6.30 5.33 -0.64
CA PHE A 31 6.39 3.88 -0.42
C PHE A 31 5.02 3.26 -0.14
N GLU A 32 4.20 3.90 0.70
CA GLU A 32 2.86 3.41 1.03
C GLU A 32 1.96 3.33 -0.23
N LEU A 33 2.05 4.30 -1.14
CA LEU A 33 1.29 4.27 -2.38
C LEU A 33 1.71 3.11 -3.29
N ILE A 34 3.02 2.86 -3.41
CA ILE A 34 3.56 1.76 -4.22
C ILE A 34 3.13 0.41 -3.64
N GLU A 35 3.21 0.26 -2.32
CA GLU A 35 2.78 -0.96 -1.62
C GLU A 35 1.29 -1.22 -1.85
N LYS A 36 0.43 -0.20 -1.67
CA LYS A 36 -1.02 -0.34 -1.93
C LYS A 36 -1.35 -0.69 -3.39
N GLU A 37 -0.59 -0.16 -4.36
CA GLU A 37 -0.81 -0.49 -5.78
C GLU A 37 -0.33 -1.90 -6.12
N ALA A 38 0.75 -2.37 -5.47
CA ALA A 38 1.20 -3.75 -5.56
C ALA A 38 0.14 -4.71 -4.99
N GLU A 39 -0.41 -4.41 -3.81
CA GLU A 39 -1.51 -5.17 -3.22
C GLU A 39 -2.75 -5.19 -4.12
N ASP A 40 -3.14 -4.06 -4.71
CA ASP A 40 -4.29 -4.01 -5.64
C ASP A 40 -4.07 -4.90 -6.88
N THR A 41 -2.83 -4.99 -7.35
CA THR A 41 -2.46 -5.84 -8.49
C THR A 41 -2.53 -7.32 -8.11
N GLU A 42 -2.01 -7.68 -6.94
CA GLU A 42 -2.11 -9.03 -6.37
C GLU A 42 -3.58 -9.43 -6.16
N ASP A 43 -4.36 -8.55 -5.55
CA ASP A 43 -5.79 -8.73 -5.29
C ASP A 43 -6.58 -9.00 -6.58
N THR A 44 -6.22 -8.31 -7.67
CA THR A 44 -6.83 -8.50 -9.00
C THR A 44 -6.45 -9.86 -9.59
N PHE A 45 -5.19 -10.26 -9.47
CA PHE A 45 -4.73 -11.58 -9.90
C PHE A 45 -5.43 -12.70 -9.14
N MET A 46 -5.47 -12.61 -7.81
CA MET A 46 -6.14 -13.58 -6.94
C MET A 46 -7.63 -13.69 -7.27
N PHE A 47 -8.30 -12.56 -7.51
CA PHE A 47 -9.70 -12.56 -7.94
C PHE A 47 -9.90 -13.22 -9.31
N ALA A 48 -9.01 -12.97 -10.28
CA ALA A 48 -9.09 -13.63 -11.58
C ALA A 48 -8.90 -15.16 -11.48
N CYS A 49 -8.05 -15.62 -10.56
CA CYS A 49 -7.76 -17.02 -10.33
C CYS A 49 -8.79 -17.73 -9.44
N PHE A 50 -9.44 -17.03 -8.50
CA PHE A 50 -10.23 -17.65 -7.44
C PHE A 50 -11.58 -16.95 -7.20
N ALA A 51 -12.19 -16.37 -8.23
CA ALA A 51 -13.53 -15.76 -8.16
C ALA A 51 -14.59 -16.71 -7.58
N ASP A 52 -14.40 -18.02 -7.74
CA ASP A 52 -15.28 -19.06 -7.19
C ASP A 52 -15.40 -19.01 -5.67
N ALA A 53 -14.35 -18.53 -4.97
CA ALA A 53 -14.38 -18.34 -3.52
C ALA A 53 -15.49 -17.36 -3.07
N PHE A 54 -15.85 -16.41 -3.93
CA PHE A 54 -16.94 -15.45 -3.72
C PHE A 54 -18.26 -15.87 -4.38
N GLY A 55 -18.35 -17.11 -4.87
CA GLY A 55 -19.55 -17.64 -5.52
C GLY A 55 -19.76 -17.17 -6.96
N ILE A 56 -18.75 -16.55 -7.57
CA ILE A 56 -18.78 -16.15 -8.97
C ILE A 56 -18.15 -17.28 -9.79
N PRO A 57 -18.93 -18.06 -10.57
CA PRO A 57 -18.39 -19.19 -11.29
C PRO A 57 -17.43 -18.72 -12.40
N SER A 58 -16.16 -19.10 -12.28
CA SER A 58 -15.11 -18.82 -13.25
C SER A 58 -14.52 -20.13 -13.79
N PRO A 59 -14.44 -20.28 -15.13
CA PRO A 59 -13.82 -21.46 -15.73
C PRO A 59 -12.31 -21.52 -15.46
N VAL A 60 -11.69 -20.40 -15.05
CA VAL A 60 -10.26 -20.31 -14.75
C VAL A 60 -9.94 -20.97 -13.41
N SER A 61 -10.83 -20.84 -12.42
CA SER A 61 -10.67 -21.35 -11.06
C SER A 61 -10.32 -22.84 -11.01
N TYR A 62 -10.87 -23.62 -11.94
CA TYR A 62 -10.57 -25.05 -12.05
C TYR A 62 -9.11 -25.30 -12.43
N TYR A 63 -8.55 -24.52 -13.36
CA TYR A 63 -7.18 -24.68 -13.84
C TYR A 63 -6.15 -24.07 -12.88
N THR A 64 -6.53 -23.01 -12.17
CA THR A 64 -5.65 -22.33 -11.21
C THR A 64 -5.64 -22.97 -9.84
N ALA A 65 -6.51 -23.97 -9.58
CA ALA A 65 -6.52 -24.73 -8.33
C ALA A 65 -5.15 -25.37 -8.01
N GLU A 66 -4.36 -25.71 -9.02
CA GLU A 66 -2.99 -26.24 -8.85
C GLU A 66 -2.01 -25.23 -8.23
N LEU A 67 -2.32 -23.92 -8.32
CA LEU A 67 -1.50 -22.86 -7.74
C LEU A 67 -1.78 -22.67 -6.24
N LEU A 68 -2.93 -23.12 -5.75
CA LEU A 68 -3.39 -22.88 -4.38
C LEU A 68 -2.38 -23.30 -3.30
N PRO A 69 -1.64 -24.44 -3.41
CA PRO A 69 -0.64 -24.81 -2.41
C PRO A 69 0.55 -23.84 -2.32
N TYR A 70 0.81 -23.08 -3.39
CA TYR A 70 1.91 -22.10 -3.44
C TYR A 70 1.48 -20.69 -3.05
N LEU A 71 0.17 -20.43 -3.03
CA LEU A 71 -0.43 -19.12 -2.76
C LEU A 71 -1.29 -19.15 -1.48
N GLY A 72 -1.12 -20.17 -0.63
CA GLY A 72 -2.02 -20.43 0.49
C GLY A 72 -2.01 -19.29 1.53
N GLU A 73 -0.84 -18.73 1.83
CA GLU A 73 -0.70 -17.64 2.79
C GLU A 73 -1.27 -16.33 2.21
N GLU A 74 -0.97 -16.05 0.94
CA GLU A 74 -1.47 -14.90 0.20
C GLU A 74 -2.99 -14.98 0.02
N PHE A 75 -3.53 -16.17 -0.17
CA PHE A 75 -4.97 -16.42 -0.29
C PHE A 75 -5.73 -16.05 0.98
N GLU A 76 -5.26 -16.46 2.16
CA GLU A 76 -5.91 -16.10 3.43
C GLU A 76 -5.86 -14.59 3.67
N GLN A 77 -4.73 -13.95 3.37
CA GLN A 77 -4.57 -12.51 3.50
C GLN A 77 -5.49 -11.76 2.53
N TRP A 78 -5.55 -12.19 1.27
CA TRP A 78 -6.43 -11.65 0.25
C TRP A 78 -7.91 -11.81 0.61
N GLU A 79 -8.32 -12.99 1.08
CA GLU A 79 -9.71 -13.25 1.51
C GLU A 79 -10.12 -12.26 2.60
N ARG A 80 -9.25 -12.06 3.59
CA ARG A 80 -9.47 -11.09 4.66
C ARG A 80 -9.53 -9.65 4.15
N ARG A 81 -8.61 -9.24 3.28
CA ARG A 81 -8.60 -7.89 2.67
C ARG A 81 -9.88 -7.62 1.86
N MET A 82 -10.36 -8.62 1.14
CA MET A 82 -11.58 -8.51 0.35
C MET A 82 -12.84 -8.45 1.22
N TRP A 83 -12.87 -9.18 2.33
CA TRP A 83 -14.00 -9.15 3.27
C TRP A 83 -14.07 -7.84 4.08
N ASP A 84 -12.91 -7.29 4.46
CA ASP A 84 -12.82 -6.03 5.22
C ASP A 84 -13.10 -4.79 4.34
N ARG A 85 -13.11 -4.94 3.00
CA ARG A 85 -13.33 -3.84 2.05
C ARG A 85 -14.82 -3.63 1.77
N GLU A 86 -15.34 -2.43 2.03
CA GLU A 86 -16.74 -2.11 1.74
C GLU A 86 -16.95 -1.83 0.24
N SER A 87 -15.98 -1.17 -0.42
CA SER A 87 -16.04 -0.93 -1.86
C SER A 87 -14.69 -0.78 -2.56
N LEU A 88 -14.68 -0.96 -3.89
CA LEU A 88 -13.50 -0.66 -4.70
C LEU A 88 -13.11 0.82 -4.66
N ILE A 89 -14.12 1.70 -4.55
CA ILE A 89 -13.96 3.16 -4.55
C ILE A 89 -13.30 3.64 -3.26
N GLU A 90 -13.70 3.10 -2.11
CA GLU A 90 -13.12 3.45 -0.80
C GLU A 90 -11.60 3.29 -0.78
N ARG A 91 -11.10 2.15 -1.26
CA ARG A 91 -9.65 1.89 -1.27
C ARG A 91 -8.89 2.73 -2.29
N LYS A 92 -9.50 3.07 -3.44
CA LYS A 92 -8.93 4.09 -4.33
C LYS A 92 -8.94 5.48 -3.66
N GLY A 93 -9.95 5.82 -2.86
CA GLY A 93 -9.96 7.03 -2.02
C GLY A 93 -8.80 7.06 -1.02
N GLN A 94 -8.53 5.93 -0.34
CA GLN A 94 -7.42 5.80 0.61
C GLN A 94 -6.03 5.89 -0.05
N GLN A 95 -5.88 5.56 -1.34
CA GLN A 95 -4.63 5.72 -2.08
C GLN A 95 -4.39 7.18 -2.49
N TYR A 96 -5.44 7.89 -2.90
CA TYR A 96 -5.31 9.27 -3.39
C TYR A 96 -5.56 10.34 -2.31
N HIS A 97 -5.74 9.93 -1.05
CA HIS A 97 -6.04 10.81 0.09
C HIS A 97 -7.20 11.79 -0.18
N PHE A 98 -8.28 11.31 -0.80
CA PHE A 98 -9.52 12.08 -0.97
C PHE A 98 -10.51 11.86 0.18
#